data_AF-A0A1A8N6W8-F1
#
_entry.id   AF-A0A1A8N6W8-F1
#
_cell.length_a   1.000
_cell.length_b   1.000
_cell.length_c   1.000
_cell.angle_alpha   90.00
_cell.angle_beta   90.00
_cell.angle_gamma   90.00
#
_symmetry.space_group_name_H-M   'P 1'
#
loop_
_entity.id
_entity.type
_entity.pdbx_description
1 polymer ?
#
loop_
_entity_poly.entity_id
_entity_poly.type
_entity_poly.pdbx_seq_one_letter_code
_entity_poly.pdbx_strand_id
1 'polypeptide(L)'
;PLVKFQVGLKKLSLHEEEHVLLMAICLLSPDRPGVQDHARIEQLQDRLSEALQAYIRVNHPGGRLLYAKMIQKLADLRSLNEEHSKQYRSLSFQPEHSMQLTPLVLEVFGSEVS
;
A
#
# COMPACT_ATOMS: atom_id res chain seq x y z
N PRO A 1 -15.72 0.81 1.09
CA PRO A 1 -14.57 -0.13 1.20
C PRO A 1 -13.46 0.36 2.14
N LEU A 2 -13.04 1.63 1.98
CA LEU A 2 -11.98 2.25 2.79
C LEU A 2 -12.21 2.14 4.31
N VAL A 3 -13.41 2.48 4.80
CA VAL A 3 -13.73 2.36 6.24
C VAL A 3 -13.62 0.92 6.74
N LYS A 4 -14.08 -0.07 5.96
CA LYS A 4 -13.95 -1.49 6.31
C LYS A 4 -12.48 -1.92 6.38
N PHE A 5 -11.64 -1.44 5.46
CA PHE A 5 -10.20 -1.64 5.49
C PHE A 5 -9.58 -1.06 6.75
N GLN A 6 -9.85 0.21 7.06
CA GLN A 6 -9.33 0.91 8.24
C GLN A 6 -9.71 0.22 9.55
N VAL A 7 -10.98 -0.18 9.70
CA VAL A 7 -11.45 -0.95 10.86
C VAL A 7 -10.72 -2.29 10.96
N GLY A 8 -10.55 -2.99 9.83
CA GLY A 8 -9.83 -4.26 9.78
C GLY A 8 -8.35 -4.13 10.15
N LEU A 9 -7.68 -3.08 9.66
CA LEU A 9 -6.29 -2.78 9.96
C LEU A 9 -6.10 -2.41 11.43
N LYS A 10 -6.97 -1.55 11.98
CA LYS A 10 -6.92 -1.14 13.39
C LYS A 10 -7.12 -2.32 14.36
N LYS A 11 -7.94 -3.30 13.98
CA LYS A 11 -8.16 -4.54 14.74
C LYS A 11 -6.95 -5.48 14.77
N LEU A 12 -5.93 -5.24 13.94
CA LEU A 12 -4.67 -5.99 14.02
C LEU A 12 -3.78 -5.52 15.16
N SER A 13 -4.07 -4.36 15.78
CA SER A 13 -3.31 -3.80 16.90
C SER A 13 -1.80 -3.76 16.62
N LEU A 14 -1.44 -3.30 15.41
CA LEU A 14 -0.05 -3.26 14.96
C LEU A 14 0.78 -2.36 15.89
N HIS A 15 2.00 -2.82 16.18
CA HIS A 15 3.04 -1.95 16.71
C HIS A 15 3.45 -0.92 15.65
N GLU A 16 4.13 0.15 16.08
CA GLU A 16 4.63 1.18 15.16
C GLU A 16 5.60 0.57 14.14
N GLU A 17 6.50 -0.32 14.59
CA GLU A 17 7.48 -1.00 13.74
C GLU A 17 6.81 -1.87 12.67
N GLU A 18 5.75 -2.60 13.05
CA GLU A 18 4.97 -3.42 12.12
C GLU A 18 4.25 -2.56 11.08
N HIS A 19 3.74 -1.40 11.51
CA HIS A 19 3.06 -0.45 10.64
C HIS A 19 4.02 0.13 9.60
N VAL A 20 5.20 0.61 10.01
CA VAL A 20 6.19 1.17 9.08
C VAL A 20 6.77 0.12 8.15
N LEU A 21 6.99 -1.11 8.63
CA LEU A 21 7.42 -2.23 7.78
C LEU A 21 6.36 -2.58 6.74
N LEU A 22 5.08 -2.60 7.12
CA LEU A 22 3.98 -2.85 6.17
C LEU A 22 3.90 -1.78 5.08
N MET A 23 4.07 -0.51 5.45
CA MET A 23 4.13 0.60 4.48
C MET A 23 5.32 0.46 3.53
N ALA A 24 6.51 0.13 4.05
CA ALA A 24 7.70 -0.06 3.25
C ALA A 24 7.56 -1.25 2.27
N ILE A 25 6.99 -2.37 2.72
CA ILE A 25 6.67 -3.52 1.85
C ILE A 25 5.66 -3.11 0.77
N CYS A 26 4.63 -2.35 1.11
CA CYS A 26 3.66 -1.86 0.13
C CYS A 26 4.31 -0.99 -0.95
N LEU A 27 5.23 -0.11 -0.55
CA LEU A 27 5.93 0.82 -1.43
C LEU A 27 6.91 0.09 -2.36
N LEU A 28 7.64 -0.90 -1.85
CA LEU A 28 8.61 -1.71 -2.60
C LEU A 28 7.96 -2.90 -3.32
N SER A 29 6.78 -2.70 -3.89
CA SER A 29 6.10 -3.73 -4.67
C SER A 29 6.70 -3.82 -6.09
N PRO A 30 7.35 -4.92 -6.49
CA PRO A 30 7.98 -5.04 -7.80
C PRO A 30 6.96 -5.15 -8.95
N ASP A 31 5.69 -5.43 -8.65
CA ASP A 31 4.59 -5.53 -9.62
C ASP A 31 3.97 -4.17 -10.02
N ARG A 32 4.57 -3.05 -9.61
CA ARG A 32 4.07 -1.71 -9.95
C ARG A 32 4.43 -1.33 -11.41
N PRO A 33 3.51 -0.69 -12.16
CA PRO A 33 3.82 -0.19 -13.50
C PRO A 33 5.01 0.77 -13.51
N GLY A 34 5.86 0.69 -14.54
CA GLY A 34 7.02 1.58 -14.73
C GLY A 34 8.30 1.16 -13.99
N VAL A 35 8.23 0.17 -13.10
CA VAL A 35 9.42 -0.43 -12.47
C VAL A 35 10.34 -1.04 -13.53
N GLN A 36 11.64 -0.75 -13.45
CA GLN A 36 12.66 -1.27 -14.37
C GLN A 36 13.44 -2.45 -13.77
N ASP A 37 13.97 -2.28 -12.55
CA ASP A 37 14.79 -3.28 -11.86
C ASP A 37 13.94 -4.08 -10.87
N HIS A 38 13.11 -4.98 -11.40
CA HIS A 38 12.20 -5.81 -10.61
C HIS A 38 12.95 -6.67 -9.59
N ALA A 39 14.07 -7.29 -10.00
CA ALA A 39 14.83 -8.21 -9.15
C ALA A 39 15.42 -7.50 -7.92
N ARG A 40 15.93 -6.27 -8.10
CA ARG A 40 16.44 -5.48 -6.97
C ARG A 40 15.32 -5.06 -6.02
N ILE A 41 14.17 -4.65 -6.54
CA ILE A 41 13.03 -4.25 -5.70
C ILE A 41 12.47 -5.44 -4.94
N GLU A 42 12.33 -6.59 -5.59
CA GLU A 42 11.93 -7.86 -4.96
C GLU A 42 12.88 -8.24 -3.83
N GLN A 43 14.20 -8.20 -4.06
CA GLN A 43 15.19 -8.48 -3.02
C GLN A 43 15.07 -7.53 -1.80
N LEU A 44 14.75 -6.25 -2.02
CA LEU A 44 14.52 -5.30 -0.93
C LEU A 44 13.22 -5.61 -0.18
N GLN A 45 12.15 -5.93 -0.89
CA GLN A 45 10.85 -6.29 -0.31
C GLN A 45 10.94 -7.59 0.50
N ASP A 46 11.67 -8.58 0.03
CA ASP A 46 11.90 -9.85 0.72
C ASP A 46 12.61 -9.64 2.05
N ARG A 47 13.68 -8.84 2.06
CA ARG A 47 14.42 -8.50 3.30
C ARG A 47 13.53 -7.81 4.33
N LEU A 48 12.64 -6.92 3.90
CA LEU A 48 11.68 -6.27 4.81
C LEU A 48 10.61 -7.26 5.30
N SER A 49 10.20 -8.19 4.45
CA SER A 49 9.24 -9.24 4.79
C SER A 49 9.82 -10.23 5.81
N GLU A 50 11.08 -10.59 5.68
CA GLU A 50 11.83 -11.37 6.68
C GLU A 50 11.96 -10.62 8.00
N ALA A 51 12.34 -9.33 7.95
CA ALA A 51 12.45 -8.47 9.12
C ALA A 51 11.11 -8.37 9.87
N LEU A 52 10.00 -8.17 9.16
CA LEU A 52 8.66 -8.11 9.74
C LEU A 52 8.27 -9.44 10.40
N GLN A 53 8.48 -10.57 9.72
CA GLN A 53 8.20 -11.88 10.30
C GLN A 53 9.04 -12.16 11.55
N ALA A 54 10.31 -11.77 11.54
CA ALA A 54 11.18 -11.90 12.69
C ALA A 54 10.73 -11.01 13.86
N TYR A 55 10.37 -9.75 13.58
CA TYR A 55 9.85 -8.82 14.58
C TYR A 55 8.58 -9.36 15.23
N ILE A 56 7.58 -9.77 14.44
CA ILE A 56 6.30 -10.31 14.94
C ILE A 56 6.55 -11.52 15.86
N ARG A 57 7.44 -12.43 15.45
CA ARG A 57 7.75 -13.66 16.20
C ARG A 57 8.33 -13.37 17.58
N VAL A 58 9.15 -12.33 17.71
CA VAL A 58 9.85 -12.00 18.96
C VAL A 58 9.03 -11.05 19.83
N ASN A 59 8.40 -10.05 19.21
CA ASN A 59 7.87 -8.88 19.91
C ASN A 59 6.34 -8.83 19.99
N HIS A 60 5.60 -9.65 19.23
CA HIS A 60 4.13 -9.60 19.20
C HIS A 60 3.49 -10.87 19.78
N PRO A 61 3.15 -10.89 21.09
CA PRO A 61 2.47 -12.02 21.72
C PRO A 61 1.18 -12.39 21.00
N GLY A 62 0.99 -13.66 20.64
CA GLY A 62 -0.18 -14.13 19.90
C GLY A 62 -0.19 -13.78 18.40
N GLY A 63 0.90 -13.22 17.86
CA GLY A 63 1.04 -12.79 16.46
C GLY A 63 1.15 -13.90 15.41
N ARG A 64 0.84 -15.17 15.72
CA ARG A 64 1.08 -16.32 14.82
C ARG A 64 0.49 -16.16 13.42
N LEU A 65 -0.68 -15.52 13.30
CA LEU A 65 -1.37 -15.28 12.03
C LEU A 65 -1.30 -13.80 11.59
N LEU A 66 -0.56 -12.96 12.31
CA LEU A 66 -0.53 -11.52 12.08
C LEU A 66 0.07 -11.19 10.72
N TYR A 67 1.22 -11.77 10.39
CA TYR A 67 1.88 -11.57 9.11
C TYR A 67 0.95 -11.88 7.92
N ALA A 68 0.30 -13.05 7.92
CA ALA A 68 -0.65 -13.43 6.87
C ALA A 68 -1.81 -12.43 6.75
N LYS A 69 -2.34 -11.94 7.88
CA LYS A 69 -3.38 -10.91 7.88
C LYS A 69 -2.88 -9.57 7.33
N MET A 70 -1.63 -9.20 7.59
CA MET A 70 -1.01 -7.99 7.04
C MET A 70 -0.81 -8.08 5.53
N ILE A 71 -0.37 -9.23 5.01
CA ILE A 71 -0.27 -9.45 3.55
C ILE A 71 -1.66 -9.39 2.89
N GLN A 72 -2.70 -9.94 3.53
CA GLN A 72 -4.08 -9.78 3.05
C GLN A 72 -4.50 -8.31 2.99
N LYS A 73 -4.04 -7.45 3.92
CA LYS A 73 -4.29 -6.00 3.85
C LYS A 73 -3.62 -5.34 2.65
N LEU A 74 -2.44 -5.80 2.23
CA LEU A 74 -1.82 -5.31 0.99
C LEU A 74 -2.65 -5.67 -0.25
N ALA A 75 -3.28 -6.85 -0.27
CA ALA A 75 -4.21 -7.22 -1.33
C ALA A 75 -5.47 -6.32 -1.30
N ASP A 76 -6.06 -6.09 -0.13
CA ASP A 76 -7.19 -5.17 0.03
C ASP A 76 -6.85 -3.75 -0.47
N LEU A 77 -5.60 -3.28 -0.25
CA LEU A 77 -5.11 -2.00 -0.75
C LEU A 77 -5.04 -1.93 -2.28
N ARG A 78 -4.71 -3.04 -2.97
CA ARG A 78 -4.75 -3.06 -4.45
C ARG A 78 -6.16 -2.81 -4.96
N SER A 79 -7.18 -3.46 -4.38
CA SER A 79 -8.58 -3.22 -4.75
C SER A 79 -9.06 -1.80 -4.42
N LEU A 80 -8.58 -1.22 -3.30
CA LEU A 80 -8.87 0.18 -2.98
C LEU A 80 -8.22 1.15 -3.99
N ASN A 81 -6.99 0.86 -4.41
CA ASN A 81 -6.28 1.67 -5.39
C ASN A 81 -6.98 1.64 -6.76
N GLU A 82 -7.49 0.47 -7.19
CA GLU A 82 -8.27 0.33 -8.43
C GLU A 82 -9.54 1.19 -8.40
N GLU A 83 -10.31 1.09 -7.32
CA GLU A 83 -11.55 1.87 -7.16
C GLU A 83 -11.24 3.38 -7.08
N HIS A 84 -10.22 3.76 -6.31
CA HIS A 84 -9.75 5.15 -6.25
C HIS A 84 -9.35 5.67 -7.63
N SER A 85 -8.56 4.92 -8.40
CA SER A 85 -8.09 5.31 -9.74
C SER A 85 -9.24 5.44 -10.74
N LYS A 86 -10.29 4.62 -10.60
CA LYS A 86 -11.52 4.75 -11.40
C LYS A 86 -12.28 6.03 -11.07
N GLN A 87 -12.49 6.32 -9.78
CA GLN A 87 -13.18 7.52 -9.33
C GLN A 87 -12.40 8.79 -9.68
N TYR A 88 -11.09 8.81 -9.43
CA TYR A 88 -10.21 9.92 -9.77
C TYR A 88 -10.31 10.27 -11.25
N ARG A 89 -10.18 9.29 -12.16
CA ARG A 89 -10.33 9.52 -13.60
C ARG A 89 -11.69 10.15 -13.94
N SER A 90 -12.78 9.61 -13.39
CA SER A 90 -14.12 10.16 -13.63
C SER A 90 -14.26 11.62 -13.21
N LEU A 91 -13.61 12.02 -12.10
CA LEU A 91 -13.64 13.39 -11.58
C LEU A 91 -12.70 14.31 -12.37
N SER A 92 -11.49 13.85 -12.68
CA SER A 92 -10.46 14.64 -13.35
C SER A 92 -10.79 14.97 -14.81
N PHE A 93 -11.73 14.26 -15.44
CA PHE A 93 -12.23 14.61 -16.78
C PHE A 93 -13.10 15.87 -16.81
N GLN A 94 -13.62 16.31 -15.67
CA GLN A 94 -14.44 17.52 -15.56
C GLN A 94 -13.55 18.71 -15.16
N PRO A 95 -13.39 19.74 -16.03
CA PRO A 95 -12.52 20.88 -15.75
C PRO A 95 -12.87 21.60 -14.45
N GLU A 96 -14.16 21.72 -14.11
CA GLU A 96 -14.59 22.33 -12.84
C GLU A 96 -14.01 21.64 -11.61
N HIS A 97 -13.77 20.32 -11.68
CA HIS A 97 -13.22 19.53 -10.58
C HIS A 97 -11.70 19.44 -10.64
N SER A 98 -11.12 19.25 -11.83
CA SER A 98 -9.66 19.15 -11.97
C SER A 98 -8.94 20.45 -11.60
N MET A 99 -9.55 21.62 -11.86
CA MET A 99 -9.00 22.93 -11.49
C MET A 99 -8.97 23.18 -9.98
N GLN A 100 -9.70 22.38 -9.18
CA GLN A 100 -9.66 22.45 -7.71
C GLN A 100 -8.54 21.57 -7.11
N LEU A 101 -7.91 20.71 -7.93
CA LEU A 101 -6.84 19.84 -7.49
C LEU A 101 -5.49 20.57 -7.51
N THR A 102 -4.59 20.19 -6.60
CA THR A 102 -3.25 20.75 -6.58
C THR A 102 -2.39 20.13 -7.69
N PRO A 103 -1.37 20.85 -8.19
CA PRO A 103 -0.48 20.32 -9.23
C PRO A 103 0.16 18.97 -8.86
N LEU A 104 0.58 18.78 -7.61
CA LEU A 104 1.18 17.52 -7.16
C LEU A 104 0.19 16.34 -7.21
N VAL A 105 -1.10 16.58 -6.90
CA VAL A 105 -2.13 15.54 -7.01
C VAL A 105 -2.39 15.17 -8.47
N LEU A 106 -2.37 16.17 -9.36
CA LEU A 106 -2.50 15.93 -10.80
C LEU A 106 -1.31 15.14 -11.35
N GLU A 107 -0.10 15.41 -10.89
CA GLU A 107 1.11 14.70 -11.30
C GLU A 107 1.12 13.24 -10.79
N VAL A 108 0.90 13.03 -9.49
CA VAL A 108 1.04 11.70 -8.86
C VAL A 108 -0.11 10.75 -9.20
N PHE A 109 -1.35 11.25 -9.34
CA PHE A 109 -2.51 10.42 -9.71
C PHE A 109 -2.85 10.48 -11.20
N GLY A 110 -2.18 11.35 -11.96
CA GLY A 110 -2.29 11.43 -13.41
C GLY A 110 -1.83 10.16 -14.10
N SER A 111 -2.19 10.03 -15.37
CA SER A 111 -1.81 8.87 -16.20
C SER A 111 -0.51 9.06 -16.98
N GLU A 112 0.24 10.15 -16.73
CA GLU A 112 1.52 10.37 -17.40
C GLU A 112 2.57 9.43 -16.81
N VAL A 113 2.95 8.43 -17.60
CA VAL A 113 4.03 7.49 -17.25
C VAL A 113 5.30 7.98 -17.94
N SER A 114 6.39 8.10 -17.18
CA SER A 114 7.74 8.35 -17.72
C SER A 114 8.29 7.17 -18.49
#